data_AF-A0AAX3K7A5-F1
#
_entry.id   AF-A0AAX3K7A5-F1
#
_cell.length_a   1.000
_cell.length_b   1.000
_cell.length_c   1.000
_cell.angle_alpha   90.00
_cell.angle_beta   90.00
_cell.angle_gamma   90.00
#
_symmetry.space_group_name_H-M   'P 1'
#
loop_
_entity.id
_entity.type
_entity.pdbx_description
1 polymer ?
#
loop_
_entity_poly.entity_id
_entity_poly.type
_entity_poly.pdbx_seq_one_letter_code
_entity_poly.pdbx_strand_id
1 'polypeptide(L)'
;MSSAMEYKSHQNFDFSLDYNILDERESFSPKVKVIYFSPTGTTKKIIKNVIKGIESKQVEYVDLTKDNRISKKEKIDTTKDDLIILGAPVYGGFLYKEY
;
A
#
# COMPACT_ATOMS: atom_id res chain seq x y z
N MET A 1 58.25 -21.88 -39.40
CA MET A 1 56.87 -21.71 -38.93
C MET A 1 56.79 -22.22 -37.51
N SER A 2 56.72 -21.32 -36.53
CA SER A 2 56.29 -21.62 -35.16
C SER A 2 55.52 -20.38 -34.70
N SER A 3 54.20 -20.50 -34.58
CA SER A 3 53.32 -19.41 -34.17
C SER A 3 53.21 -19.47 -32.66
N ALA A 4 53.86 -18.53 -31.98
CA ALA A 4 53.57 -18.25 -30.58
C ALA A 4 52.21 -17.56 -30.51
N MET A 5 51.25 -18.22 -29.86
CA MET A 5 49.91 -17.71 -29.67
C MET A 5 49.94 -16.70 -28.52
N GLU A 6 49.87 -15.42 -28.86
CA GLU A 6 49.87 -14.31 -27.90
C GLU A 6 48.50 -14.22 -27.23
N TYR A 7 48.41 -14.66 -25.96
CA TYR A 7 47.22 -14.53 -25.13
C TYR A 7 47.07 -13.06 -24.72
N LYS A 8 46.08 -12.36 -25.29
CA LYS A 8 45.75 -10.99 -24.89
C LYS A 8 45.14 -10.99 -23.49
N SER A 9 45.77 -10.26 -22.57
CA SER A 9 45.26 -10.01 -21.22
C SER A 9 43.87 -9.38 -21.30
N HIS A 10 42.89 -10.01 -20.65
CA HIS A 10 41.61 -9.38 -20.39
C HIS A 10 41.86 -8.09 -19.60
N GLN A 11 41.62 -6.94 -20.23
CA GLN A 11 41.48 -5.68 -19.51
C GLN A 11 40.34 -5.88 -18.52
N ASN A 12 40.63 -5.71 -17.23
CA ASN A 12 39.62 -5.59 -16.20
C ASN A 12 38.78 -4.37 -16.57
N PHE A 13 37.60 -4.62 -17.16
CA PHE A 13 36.59 -3.61 -17.37
C PHE A 13 36.01 -3.35 -15.99
N ASP A 14 36.53 -2.32 -15.32
CA ASP A 14 35.97 -1.86 -14.05
C ASP A 14 34.53 -1.39 -14.34
N PHE A 15 33.57 -2.25 -14.00
CA PHE A 15 32.18 -1.87 -13.93
C PHE A 15 32.06 -0.96 -12.70
N SER A 16 32.29 0.34 -12.92
CA SER A 16 31.80 1.36 -12.01
C SER A 16 30.29 1.17 -11.91
N LEU A 17 29.84 0.51 -10.83
CA LEU A 17 28.44 0.48 -10.48
C LEU A 17 28.06 1.92 -10.14
N ASP A 18 27.37 2.58 -11.07
CA ASP A 18 26.75 3.87 -10.79
C ASP A 18 25.75 3.66 -9.63
N TYR A 19 26.15 4.05 -8.42
CA TYR A 19 25.35 3.99 -7.19
C TYR A 19 24.10 4.89 -7.24
N ASN A 20 23.81 5.49 -8.39
CA ASN A 20 22.64 6.33 -8.65
C ASN A 20 21.39 5.53 -9.08
N ILE A 21 21.42 4.19 -9.05
CA ILE A 21 20.26 3.32 -9.32
C ILE A 21 19.15 3.43 -8.25
N LEU A 22 19.30 4.29 -7.23
CA LEU A 22 18.35 4.40 -6.12
C LEU A 22 17.28 5.49 -6.27
N ASP A 23 17.29 6.31 -7.32
CA ASP A 23 16.40 7.49 -7.39
C ASP A 23 15.34 7.47 -8.51
N GLU A 24 15.24 6.39 -9.29
CA GLU A 24 14.25 6.25 -10.37
C GLU A 24 13.11 5.25 -10.10
N ARG A 25 13.00 4.74 -8.87
CA ARG A 25 11.70 4.23 -8.42
C ARG A 25 10.90 5.47 -8.06
N GLU A 26 10.20 6.05 -9.03
CA GLU A 26 9.04 6.87 -8.70
C GLU A 26 8.16 5.99 -7.80
N SER A 27 8.28 6.19 -6.49
CA SER A 27 7.75 5.25 -5.50
C SER A 27 6.25 5.34 -5.61
N PHE A 28 5.65 4.36 -6.30
CA PHE A 28 4.22 4.26 -6.49
C PHE A 28 3.57 4.29 -5.10
N SER A 29 3.00 5.44 -4.76
CA SER A 29 2.28 5.66 -3.51
C SER A 29 0.80 5.64 -3.84
N PRO A 30 0.11 4.48 -3.66
CA PRO A 30 -1.30 4.36 -4.04
C PRO A 30 -2.15 5.36 -3.27
N LYS A 31 -3.14 5.97 -3.91
CA LYS A 31 -4.22 6.67 -3.21
C LYS A 31 -5.15 5.65 -2.57
N VAL A 32 -5.17 5.64 -1.24
CA VAL A 32 -5.91 4.65 -0.45
C VAL A 32 -7.15 5.28 0.16
N LYS A 33 -8.31 4.66 -0.08
CA LYS A 33 -9.53 4.95 0.68
C LYS A 33 -9.80 3.84 1.68
N VAL A 34 -9.97 4.24 2.93
CA VAL A 34 -10.21 3.32 4.04
C VAL A 34 -11.62 3.56 4.56
N ILE A 35 -12.47 2.54 4.52
CA ILE A 35 -13.84 2.61 5.01
C ILE A 35 -13.98 1.56 6.12
N TYR A 36 -14.33 2.00 7.34
CA TYR A 36 -14.37 1.07 8.47
C TYR A 36 -15.47 1.35 9.48
N PHE A 37 -15.95 0.27 10.11
CA PHE A 37 -16.76 0.29 11.31
C PHE A 37 -15.93 -0.29 12.46
N SER A 38 -15.82 0.43 13.58
CA SER A 38 -14.93 0.05 14.68
C SER A 38 -15.45 0.49 16.06
N PRO A 39 -16.57 -0.05 16.55
CA PRO A 39 -17.21 0.35 17.81
C PRO A 39 -16.26 0.34 19.02
N THR A 40 -15.40 -0.68 19.12
CA THR A 40 -14.45 -0.85 20.22
C THR A 40 -13.03 -0.40 19.87
N GLY A 41 -12.83 0.19 18.69
CA GLY A 41 -11.52 0.72 18.25
C GLY A 41 -10.53 -0.30 17.66
N THR A 42 -10.75 -1.61 17.82
CA THR A 42 -9.80 -2.65 17.36
C THR A 42 -9.58 -2.64 15.85
N THR A 43 -10.66 -2.60 15.05
CA THR A 43 -10.58 -2.57 13.58
C THR A 43 -9.79 -1.35 13.09
N LYS A 44 -10.05 -0.17 13.66
CA LYS A 44 -9.30 1.07 13.37
C LYS A 44 -7.80 0.91 13.67
N LYS A 45 -7.44 0.28 14.80
CA LYS A 45 -6.05 0.04 15.19
C LYS A 45 -5.33 -0.87 14.19
N ILE A 46 -5.97 -1.98 13.79
CA ILE A 46 -5.42 -2.93 12.82
C ILE A 46 -5.19 -2.23 11.47
N ILE A 47 -6.21 -1.55 10.95
CA ILE A 47 -6.13 -0.81 9.68
C ILE A 47 -4.98 0.21 9.70
N LYS A 48 -4.82 0.97 10.79
CA LYS A 48 -3.71 1.93 10.90
C LYS A 48 -2.34 1.27 10.74
N ASN A 49 -2.16 0.06 11.26
CA ASN A 49 -0.91 -0.68 11.09
C ASN A 49 -0.75 -1.24 9.68
N VAL A 50 -1.85 -1.67 9.03
CA VAL A 50 -1.84 -2.06 7.61
C VAL A 50 -1.41 -0.88 6.72
N ILE A 51 -2.01 0.30 6.93
CA ILE A 51 -1.67 1.52 6.18
C ILE A 51 -0.21 1.93 6.36
N LYS A 52 0.35 1.79 7.58
CA LYS A 52 1.78 2.03 7.81
C LYS A 52 2.66 1.14 6.94
N GLY A 53 2.31 -0.13 6.77
CA GLY A 53 3.07 -1.06 5.93
C GLY A 53 2.89 -0.82 4.42
N ILE A 54 1.80 -0.16 4.01
CA ILE A 54 1.56 0.24 2.62
C ILE A 54 2.38 1.50 2.26
N GLU A 55 2.79 2.28 3.27
CA GLU A 55 3.57 3.52 3.09
C GLU A 55 2.93 4.55 2.13
N SER A 56 1.60 4.50 2.00
CA SER A 56 0.85 5.46 1.17
C SER A 56 0.90 6.87 1.77
N LYS A 57 1.19 7.85 0.91
CA LYS A 57 1.16 9.28 1.23
C LYS A 57 -0.24 9.89 1.13
N GLN A 58 -1.21 9.17 0.55
CA GLN A 58 -2.56 9.68 0.26
C GLN A 58 -3.59 8.71 0.83
N VAL A 59 -4.05 8.97 2.06
CA VAL A 59 -5.01 8.10 2.75
C VAL A 59 -6.22 8.89 3.23
N GLU A 60 -7.40 8.52 2.75
CA GLU A 60 -8.68 9.06 3.19
C GLU A 60 -9.40 8.05 4.10
N TYR A 61 -9.88 8.50 5.27
CA TYR A 61 -10.58 7.65 6.23
C TYR A 61 -12.07 8.00 6.32
N VAL A 62 -12.91 7.00 6.04
CA VAL A 62 -14.35 7.02 6.24
C VAL A 62 -14.69 6.14 7.45
N ASP A 63 -14.76 6.77 8.63
CA ASP A 63 -15.24 6.13 9.86
C ASP A 63 -16.77 6.07 9.85
N LEU A 64 -17.31 4.86 9.80
CA LEU A 64 -18.74 4.55 9.84
C LEU A 64 -19.26 4.38 11.27
N THR A 65 -18.41 4.43 12.29
CA THR A 65 -18.82 4.24 13.70
C THR A 65 -19.57 5.46 14.25
N LYS A 66 -19.49 6.62 13.58
CA LYS A 66 -20.15 7.86 14.04
C LYS A 66 -21.65 7.81 13.69
N ASP A 67 -22.51 8.13 14.67
CA ASP A 67 -23.99 8.03 14.66
C ASP A 67 -24.68 8.54 13.39
N ASN A 68 -24.06 9.49 12.70
CA ASN A 68 -24.62 10.20 11.56
C ASN A 68 -24.44 9.46 10.22
N ARG A 69 -23.64 8.37 10.18
CA ARG A 69 -23.21 7.70 8.93
C ARG A 69 -23.78 6.31 8.72
N ILE A 70 -24.22 5.63 9.78
CA ILE A 70 -24.87 4.32 9.64
C ILE A 70 -26.30 4.49 9.12
N SER A 71 -26.96 5.55 9.57
CA SER A 71 -28.32 5.94 9.18
C SER A 71 -28.39 6.68 7.83
N LYS A 72 -27.29 7.31 7.40
CA LYS A 72 -27.21 7.95 6.07
C LYS A 72 -26.59 6.99 5.07
N LYS A 73 -27.37 6.56 4.08
CA LYS A 73 -26.89 5.91 2.84
C LYS A 73 -26.08 6.88 1.96
N GLU A 74 -25.08 7.55 2.53
CA GLU A 74 -24.18 8.42 1.78
C GLU A 74 -23.38 7.54 0.80
N LYS A 75 -23.44 7.89 -0.49
CA LYS A 75 -22.62 7.23 -1.50
C LYS A 75 -21.17 7.65 -1.29
N ILE A 76 -20.31 6.68 -0.98
CA ILE A 76 -18.87 6.90 -0.91
C ILE A 76 -18.31 6.71 -2.32
N ASP A 77 -17.84 7.79 -2.93
CA ASP A 77 -17.13 7.73 -4.21
C ASP A 77 -15.74 7.11 -4.00
N THR A 78 -15.45 6.08 -4.80
CA THR A 78 -14.21 5.30 -4.80
C THR A 78 -13.52 5.27 -6.17
N THR A 79 -14.06 5.99 -7.16
CA THR A 79 -13.62 5.91 -8.57
C THR A 79 -12.20 6.43 -8.82
N LYS A 80 -11.68 7.24 -7.89
CA LYS A 80 -10.34 7.87 -7.96
C LYS A 80 -9.33 7.26 -6.98
N ASP A 81 -9.62 6.11 -6.40
CA ASP A 81 -8.73 5.45 -5.45
C ASP A 81 -8.07 4.24 -6.09
N ASP A 82 -6.77 4.07 -5.86
CA ASP A 82 -6.00 2.93 -6.37
C ASP A 82 -6.21 1.68 -5.50
N LEU A 83 -6.51 1.89 -4.22
CA LEU A 83 -6.76 0.82 -3.25
C LEU A 83 -7.87 1.20 -2.28
N ILE A 84 -8.81 0.27 -2.09
CA ILE A 84 -9.88 0.40 -1.10
C ILE A 84 -9.65 -0.63 0.00
N ILE A 85 -9.65 -0.19 1.26
CA ILE A 85 -9.58 -1.06 2.44
C ILE A 85 -10.89 -0.98 3.20
N LEU A 86 -11.57 -2.13 3.31
CA LEU A 86 -12.78 -2.29 4.12
C LEU A 86 -12.43 -2.98 5.43
N GLY A 87 -12.96 -2.50 6.55
CA GLY A 87 -12.83 -3.21 7.82
C GLY A 87 -14.06 -3.10 8.71
N ALA A 88 -14.49 -4.23 9.24
CA ALA A 88 -15.57 -4.31 10.20
C ALA A 88 -15.32 -5.48 11.17
N PRO A 89 -15.70 -5.35 12.45
CA PRO A 89 -15.79 -6.48 13.36
C PRO A 89 -16.88 -7.46 12.93
N VAL A 90 -16.75 -8.71 13.39
CA VAL A 90 -17.78 -9.74 13.29
C VAL A 90 -18.43 -9.90 14.67
N TYR A 91 -19.77 -9.93 14.71
CA TYR A 91 -20.56 -10.20 15.90
C TYR A 91 -21.48 -11.39 15.63
N GLY A 92 -21.32 -12.49 16.38
CA GLY A 92 -22.17 -13.68 16.23
C GLY A 92 -22.17 -14.31 14.83
N GLY A 93 -21.09 -14.15 14.07
CA GLY A 93 -20.96 -14.66 12.70
C GLY A 93 -21.37 -13.69 11.59
N PHE A 94 -21.86 -12.49 11.92
CA PHE A 94 -22.31 -11.49 10.96
C PHE A 94 -21.52 -10.19 11.08
N LEU A 95 -21.46 -9.43 9.99
CA LEU A 95 -21.10 -8.02 10.07
C LEU A 95 -22.22 -7.26 10.77
N TYR A 96 -21.86 -6.23 11.52
CA TYR A 96 -22.84 -5.38 12.21
C TYR A 96 -23.91 -4.89 11.23
N LYS A 97 -25.17 -5.06 11.63
CA LYS A 97 -26.35 -4.62 10.90
C LYS A 97 -27.25 -3.89 11.88
N GLU A 98 -27.64 -2.66 11.56
CA GLU A 98 -28.79 -2.03 12.24
C GLU A 98 -30.05 -2.79 11.81
N TYR A 99 -30.80 -3.29 12.80
CA TYR A 99 -32.11 -3.92 12.59
C TYR A 99 -33.19 -2.86 12.41
#